data_AF-A0A3G3JV89-F1
#
_entry.id   AF-A0A3G3JV89-F1
#
_cell.length_a   1.000
_cell.length_b   1.000
_cell.length_c   1.000
_cell.angle_alpha   90.00
_cell.angle_beta   90.00
_cell.angle_gamma   90.00
#
_symmetry.space_group_name_H-M   'P 1'
#
loop_
_entity.id
_entity.type
_entity.pdbx_description
1 polymer ?
#
loop_
_entity_poly.entity_id
_entity_poly.type
_entity_poly.pdbx_seq_one_letter_code
_entity_poly.pdbx_strand_id
1 'polypeptide(L)'
;MKKRKISESLIRELNSLQNTRNTLEEFLQNFISNSSRYVIFMHDILAKNASKDYIMVPVSQYIASLITCWETYFRDMFVYLASTDEQFLRDVIRHNNINVEEDDLIRNELSIGEFVSKFFNFQNLEDTENAFSPLYEGNSFFKALSEYELPFVLFRKGIVTHISLIELDQNWYELINTLFNIRHNIVHDANYRLELTSDFISRAESICIVLPQIVGQFVSEKYGVERPVVDIEHGTIKKIVSGDVDKKFGYVFTVQDMIAKDWIIKD
;
A
#
# COMPACT_ATOMS: atom_id res chain seq x y z
N MET A 1 6.91 -8.74 25.20
CA MET A 1 5.62 -8.06 25.42
C MET A 1 5.72 -6.61 24.99
N LYS A 2 5.24 -6.27 23.79
CA LYS A 2 5.06 -4.88 23.33
C LYS A 2 3.80 -4.33 24.01
N LYS A 3 3.86 -3.15 24.65
CA LYS A 3 2.69 -2.45 25.23
C LYS A 3 2.73 -0.97 24.86
N ARG A 4 1.61 -0.43 24.38
CA ARG A 4 1.39 1.00 24.09
C ARG A 4 0.37 1.53 25.09
N LYS A 5 0.66 2.68 25.72
CA LYS A 5 -0.30 3.33 26.64
C LYS A 5 -1.39 4.04 25.83
N ILE A 6 -2.66 3.85 26.20
CA ILE A 6 -3.77 4.64 25.69
C ILE A 6 -3.70 6.05 26.30
N SER A 7 -3.70 7.07 25.44
CA SER A 7 -3.59 8.48 25.80
C SER A 7 -4.64 9.29 25.05
N GLU A 8 -4.99 10.48 25.56
CA GLU A 8 -5.89 11.40 24.86
C GLU A 8 -5.41 11.80 23.46
N SER A 9 -4.10 11.78 23.21
CA SER A 9 -3.55 12.02 21.87
C SER A 9 -3.81 10.83 20.95
N LEU A 10 -3.63 9.60 21.44
CA LEU A 10 -3.88 8.37 20.68
C LEU A 10 -5.37 8.17 20.40
N ILE A 11 -6.25 8.47 21.36
CA ILE A 11 -7.71 8.43 21.17
C ILE A 11 -8.11 9.44 20.07
N ARG A 12 -7.63 10.68 20.15
CA ARG A 12 -7.89 11.70 19.11
C ARG A 12 -7.33 11.30 17.73
N GLU A 13 -6.14 10.69 17.69
CA GLU A 13 -5.52 10.18 16.46
C GLU A 13 -6.35 9.05 15.82
N LEU A 14 -6.80 8.07 16.61
CA LEU A 14 -7.61 6.94 16.14
C LEU A 14 -8.98 7.42 15.64
N ASN A 15 -9.70 8.21 16.43
CA ASN A 15 -11.01 8.75 16.05
C ASN A 15 -10.89 9.67 14.82
N SER A 16 -9.79 10.40 14.65
CA SER A 16 -9.57 11.20 13.44
C SER A 16 -9.33 10.33 12.20
N LEU A 17 -8.72 9.15 12.35
CA LEU A 17 -8.47 8.22 11.23
C LEU A 17 -9.75 7.50 10.80
N GLN A 18 -10.58 7.07 11.76
CA GLN A 18 -11.93 6.56 11.49
C GLN A 18 -12.74 7.56 10.64
N ASN A 19 -12.76 8.83 11.03
CA ASN A 19 -13.49 9.89 10.31
C ASN A 19 -12.94 10.22 8.90
N THR A 20 -11.73 9.76 8.55
CA THR A 20 -11.11 9.97 7.22
C THR A 20 -11.14 8.72 6.33
N ARG A 21 -11.61 7.59 6.84
CA ARG A 21 -11.84 6.36 6.07
C ARG A 21 -13.28 6.36 5.56
N ASN A 22 -13.48 5.99 4.29
CA ASN A 22 -14.81 5.79 3.70
C ASN A 22 -15.36 4.44 4.21
N THR A 23 -15.42 3.43 3.34
CA THR A 23 -15.39 2.03 3.79
C THR A 23 -13.94 1.56 3.95
N LEU A 24 -13.70 0.57 4.83
CA LEU A 24 -12.39 -0.09 4.91
C LEU A 24 -12.09 -0.93 3.66
N GLU A 25 -13.12 -1.36 2.94
CA GLU A 25 -13.04 -2.19 1.71
C GLU A 25 -12.53 -1.38 0.50
N GLU A 26 -12.72 -0.06 0.47
CA GLU A 26 -12.19 0.85 -0.55
C GLU A 26 -10.66 1.09 -0.45
N PHE A 27 -9.92 0.46 0.48
CA PHE A 27 -8.48 0.72 0.72
C PHE A 27 -7.63 0.77 -0.57
N LEU A 28 -7.89 -0.12 -1.53
CA LEU A 28 -7.23 -0.17 -2.84
C LEU A 28 -7.66 0.99 -3.77
N GLN A 29 -8.94 1.37 -3.77
CA GLN A 29 -9.48 2.47 -4.57
C GLN A 29 -8.95 3.82 -4.06
N ASN A 30 -8.92 3.99 -2.73
CA ASN A 30 -8.34 5.15 -2.06
C ASN A 30 -6.83 5.28 -2.32
N PHE A 31 -6.09 4.16 -2.34
CA PHE A 31 -4.67 4.19 -2.74
C PHE A 31 -4.47 4.61 -4.19
N ILE A 32 -5.21 4.05 -5.16
CA ILE A 32 -5.09 4.41 -6.58
C ILE A 32 -5.48 5.88 -6.82
N SER A 33 -6.56 6.35 -6.20
CA SER A 33 -7.04 7.73 -6.29
C SER A 33 -6.04 8.75 -5.72
N ASN A 34 -5.45 8.47 -4.55
CA ASN A 34 -4.47 9.37 -3.95
C ASN A 34 -3.11 9.32 -4.65
N SER A 35 -2.59 8.13 -4.97
CA SER A 35 -1.29 8.00 -5.63
C SER A 35 -1.27 8.58 -7.05
N SER A 36 -2.31 8.34 -7.85
CA SER A 36 -2.42 8.88 -9.22
C SER A 36 -2.37 10.40 -9.28
N ARG A 37 -2.96 11.12 -8.31
CA ARG A 37 -2.83 12.59 -8.19
C ARG A 37 -1.38 13.05 -8.09
N TYR A 38 -0.57 12.36 -7.30
CA TYR A 38 0.85 12.68 -7.12
C TYR A 38 1.68 12.30 -8.35
N VAL A 39 1.42 11.13 -8.96
CA VAL A 39 2.06 10.68 -10.21
C VAL A 39 1.80 11.70 -11.33
N ILE A 40 0.52 12.04 -11.57
CA ILE A 40 0.09 13.05 -12.54
C ILE A 40 0.84 14.37 -12.32
N PHE A 41 0.85 14.87 -11.08
CA PHE A 41 1.53 16.13 -10.75
C PHE A 41 3.04 16.09 -11.01
N MET A 42 3.72 15.00 -10.63
CA MET A 42 5.16 14.89 -10.84
C MET A 42 5.52 14.84 -12.32
N HIS A 43 4.79 14.08 -13.13
CA HIS A 43 5.03 14.00 -14.57
C HIS A 43 4.65 15.31 -15.31
N ASP A 44 3.57 15.99 -14.89
CA ASP A 44 3.23 17.35 -15.33
C ASP A 44 4.26 18.43 -14.87
N ILE A 45 5.14 18.12 -13.90
CA ILE A 45 6.30 18.94 -13.52
C ILE A 45 7.55 18.57 -14.35
N LEU A 46 7.86 17.29 -14.53
CA LEU A 46 9.00 16.83 -15.33
C LEU A 46 8.92 17.34 -16.78
N ALA A 47 7.72 17.39 -17.37
CA ALA A 47 7.48 17.91 -18.71
C ALA A 47 7.89 19.40 -18.91
N LYS A 48 8.15 20.17 -17.84
CA LYS A 48 8.47 21.60 -17.91
C LYS A 48 9.96 21.91 -18.15
N ASN A 49 10.83 20.90 -18.22
CA ASN A 49 12.27 21.05 -18.52
C ASN A 49 12.99 22.11 -17.65
N ALA A 50 12.65 22.18 -16.37
CA ALA A 50 13.27 23.10 -15.42
C ALA A 50 14.68 22.64 -14.99
N SER A 51 15.42 23.48 -14.24
CA SER A 51 16.74 23.13 -13.72
C SER A 51 16.67 22.00 -12.69
N LYS A 52 17.75 21.21 -12.53
CA LYS A 52 17.83 20.10 -11.56
C LYS A 52 17.37 20.54 -10.17
N ASP A 53 17.92 21.64 -9.65
CA ASP A 53 17.62 22.15 -8.31
C ASP A 53 16.13 22.52 -8.14
N TYR A 54 15.51 23.08 -9.18
CA TYR A 54 14.07 23.37 -9.17
C TYR A 54 13.22 22.08 -9.19
N ILE A 55 13.69 21.02 -9.84
CA ILE A 55 13.00 19.72 -9.90
C ILE A 55 13.20 18.90 -8.61
N MET A 56 14.34 19.02 -7.91
CA MET A 56 14.57 18.26 -6.67
C MET A 56 13.58 18.60 -5.54
N VAL A 57 13.08 19.84 -5.46
CA VAL A 57 12.08 20.24 -4.45
C VAL A 57 10.74 19.47 -4.61
N PRO A 58 10.06 19.47 -5.77
CA PRO A 58 8.87 18.65 -5.98
C PRO A 58 9.18 17.14 -5.95
N VAL A 59 10.36 16.67 -6.35
CA VAL A 59 10.74 15.25 -6.18
C VAL A 59 10.82 14.86 -4.70
N SER A 60 11.39 15.69 -3.82
CA SER A 60 11.38 15.44 -2.36
C SER A 60 9.96 15.30 -1.81
N GLN A 61 9.07 16.22 -2.18
CA GLN A 61 7.66 16.15 -1.78
C GLN A 61 6.95 14.94 -2.37
N TYR A 62 7.28 14.57 -3.62
CA TYR A 62 6.71 13.41 -4.29
C TYR A 62 7.08 12.09 -3.61
N ILE A 63 8.35 11.91 -3.24
CA ILE A 63 8.81 10.75 -2.47
C ILE A 63 8.09 10.67 -1.12
N ALA A 64 7.97 11.79 -0.40
CA ALA A 64 7.22 11.84 0.86
C ALA A 64 5.73 11.46 0.67
N SER A 65 5.11 11.89 -0.43
CA SER A 65 3.73 11.57 -0.79
C SER A 65 3.53 10.10 -1.19
N LEU A 66 4.44 9.50 -1.96
CA LEU A 66 4.42 8.06 -2.30
C LEU A 66 4.53 7.17 -1.06
N ILE A 67 5.49 7.47 -0.18
CA ILE A 67 5.67 6.74 1.09
C ILE A 67 4.47 6.94 2.04
N THR A 68 3.80 8.08 1.99
CA THR A 68 2.56 8.30 2.76
C THR A 68 1.41 7.47 2.20
N CYS A 69 1.24 7.41 0.87
CA CYS A 69 0.23 6.54 0.24
C CYS A 69 0.47 5.06 0.57
N TRP A 70 1.74 4.63 0.54
CA TRP A 70 2.16 3.28 0.95
C TRP A 70 1.81 3.00 2.41
N GLU A 71 2.20 3.87 3.35
CA GLU A 71 1.94 3.64 4.79
C GLU A 71 0.44 3.55 5.07
N THR A 72 -0.35 4.50 4.55
CA THR A 72 -1.81 4.51 4.71
C THR A 72 -2.43 3.24 4.13
N TYR A 73 -2.03 2.82 2.92
CA TYR A 73 -2.54 1.61 2.30
C TYR A 73 -2.31 0.35 3.15
N PHE A 74 -1.06 0.09 3.58
CA PHE A 74 -0.78 -1.08 4.41
C PHE A 74 -1.43 -0.97 5.80
N ARG A 75 -1.59 0.24 6.35
CA ARG A 75 -2.30 0.48 7.61
C ARG A 75 -3.81 0.26 7.51
N ASP A 76 -4.45 0.66 6.42
CA ASP A 76 -5.89 0.51 6.19
C ASP A 76 -6.22 -0.96 5.87
N MET A 77 -5.42 -1.60 5.03
CA MET A 77 -5.50 -3.04 4.72
C MET A 77 -5.30 -3.91 5.97
N PHE A 78 -4.35 -3.58 6.85
CA PHE A 78 -4.19 -4.26 8.13
C PHE A 78 -5.45 -4.15 9.01
N VAL A 79 -6.04 -2.95 9.09
CA VAL A 79 -7.25 -2.71 9.88
C VAL A 79 -8.46 -3.42 9.28
N TYR A 80 -8.60 -3.43 7.96
CA TYR A 80 -9.61 -4.22 7.25
C TYR A 80 -9.51 -5.70 7.63
N LEU A 81 -8.36 -6.33 7.43
CA LEU A 81 -8.14 -7.73 7.79
C LEU A 81 -8.40 -8.00 9.27
N ALA A 82 -7.95 -7.14 10.17
CA ALA A 82 -8.19 -7.26 11.60
C ALA A 82 -9.67 -7.10 12.01
N SER A 83 -10.51 -6.52 11.15
CA SER A 83 -11.96 -6.42 11.34
C SER A 83 -12.75 -7.55 10.68
N THR A 84 -12.19 -8.21 9.66
CA THR A 84 -12.81 -9.31 8.90
C THR A 84 -12.41 -10.69 9.43
N ASP A 85 -11.19 -10.82 9.94
CA ASP A 85 -10.57 -12.07 10.37
C ASP A 85 -10.03 -11.94 11.81
N GLU A 86 -10.87 -12.32 12.76
CA GLU A 86 -10.55 -12.32 14.19
C GLU A 86 -9.39 -13.28 14.54
N GLN A 87 -9.17 -14.32 13.72
CA GLN A 87 -8.08 -15.27 13.92
C GLN A 87 -6.74 -14.68 13.46
N PHE A 88 -6.70 -14.01 12.29
CA PHE A 88 -5.57 -13.19 11.88
C PHE A 88 -5.19 -12.18 12.96
N LEU A 89 -6.14 -11.42 13.51
CA LEU A 89 -5.86 -10.45 14.57
C LEU A 89 -5.30 -11.12 15.84
N ARG A 90 -5.89 -12.22 16.30
CA ARG A 90 -5.37 -13.00 17.43
C ARG A 90 -3.94 -13.49 17.18
N ASP A 91 -3.63 -13.92 15.96
CA ASP A 91 -2.30 -14.40 15.62
C ASP A 91 -1.27 -13.29 15.46
N VAL A 92 -1.63 -12.11 14.96
CA VAL A 92 -0.75 -10.93 14.99
C VAL A 92 -0.39 -10.57 16.43
N ILE A 93 -1.39 -10.51 17.32
CA ILE A 93 -1.20 -10.19 18.75
C ILE A 93 -0.29 -11.24 19.42
N ARG A 94 -0.56 -12.53 19.18
CA ARG A 94 0.19 -13.68 19.72
C ARG A 94 1.65 -13.69 19.22
N HIS A 95 1.86 -13.59 17.92
CA HIS A 95 3.18 -13.63 17.28
C HIS A 95 4.06 -12.44 17.70
N ASN A 96 3.50 -11.22 17.69
CA ASN A 96 4.23 -10.02 18.10
C ASN A 96 4.32 -9.81 19.62
N ASN A 97 3.71 -10.71 20.42
CA ASN A 97 3.65 -10.60 21.87
C ASN A 97 3.12 -9.22 22.31
N ILE A 98 1.97 -8.81 21.76
CA ILE A 98 1.32 -7.52 22.03
C ILE A 98 0.38 -7.67 23.23
N ASN A 99 0.43 -6.71 24.17
CA ASN A 99 -0.51 -6.64 25.29
C ASN A 99 -1.64 -5.65 24.96
N VAL A 100 -2.83 -6.18 24.68
CA VAL A 100 -4.07 -5.41 24.51
C VAL A 100 -4.80 -5.36 25.85
N GLU A 101 -5.25 -4.16 26.25
CA GLU A 101 -6.08 -3.97 27.46
C GLU A 101 -7.50 -3.63 27.00
N GLU A 102 -8.26 -4.67 26.68
CA GLU A 102 -9.56 -4.57 25.98
C GLU A 102 -10.57 -3.69 26.74
N ASP A 103 -10.58 -3.74 28.08
CA ASP A 103 -11.39 -2.86 28.94
C ASP A 103 -11.15 -1.36 28.67
N ASP A 104 -9.93 -0.95 28.33
CA ASP A 104 -9.63 0.45 27.99
C ASP A 104 -10.07 0.81 26.57
N LEU A 105 -10.02 -0.14 25.63
CA LEU A 105 -10.47 0.09 24.26
C LEU A 105 -12.00 0.17 24.19
N ILE A 106 -12.70 -0.75 24.86
CA ILE A 106 -14.16 -0.77 24.99
C ILE A 106 -14.66 0.53 25.64
N ARG A 107 -13.99 0.99 26.71
CA ARG A 107 -14.34 2.26 27.40
C ARG A 107 -14.12 3.53 26.57
N ASN A 108 -13.41 3.45 25.44
CA ASN A 108 -13.15 4.58 24.56
C ASN A 108 -13.72 4.36 23.14
N GLU A 109 -14.55 3.33 22.94
CA GLU A 109 -15.17 2.96 21.65
C GLU A 109 -14.14 2.73 20.51
N LEU A 110 -12.94 2.24 20.86
CA LEU A 110 -11.81 2.04 19.95
C LEU A 110 -11.77 0.62 19.36
N SER A 111 -11.50 0.52 18.05
CA SER A 111 -11.25 -0.76 17.39
C SER A 111 -9.90 -1.36 17.83
N ILE A 112 -9.92 -2.65 18.20
CA ILE A 112 -8.71 -3.41 18.55
C ILE A 112 -7.76 -3.47 17.34
N GLY A 113 -8.26 -3.70 16.13
CA GLY A 113 -7.44 -3.71 14.91
C GLY A 113 -6.73 -2.38 14.66
N GLU A 114 -7.42 -1.25 14.88
CA GLU A 114 -6.81 0.08 14.75
C GLU A 114 -5.75 0.34 15.81
N PHE A 115 -5.99 -0.03 17.06
CA PHE A 115 -5.01 0.07 18.15
C PHE A 115 -3.79 -0.82 17.89
N VAL A 116 -3.99 -2.06 17.46
CA VAL A 116 -2.91 -3.01 17.13
C VAL A 116 -2.09 -2.52 15.93
N SER A 117 -2.70 -1.86 14.94
CA SER A 117 -1.97 -1.24 13.81
C SER A 117 -0.89 -0.24 14.28
N LYS A 118 -1.06 0.40 15.46
CA LYS A 118 -0.12 1.38 16.02
C LYS A 118 1.11 0.75 16.67
N PHE A 119 1.25 -0.58 16.64
CA PHE A 119 2.48 -1.29 17.00
C PHE A 119 3.42 -1.50 15.80
N PHE A 120 2.99 -1.11 14.59
CA PHE A 120 3.73 -1.29 13.34
C PHE A 120 3.93 0.03 12.59
N ASN A 121 5.18 0.25 12.15
CA ASN A 121 5.56 1.29 11.22
C ASN A 121 5.55 0.75 9.78
N PHE A 122 4.49 1.02 9.02
CA PHE A 122 4.42 0.63 7.61
C PHE A 122 5.33 1.46 6.67
N GLN A 123 6.14 2.38 7.21
CA GLN A 123 7.34 2.94 6.55
C GLN A 123 8.62 2.14 6.88
N ASN A 124 8.48 0.84 7.15
CA ASN A 124 9.56 -0.12 7.35
C ASN A 124 9.08 -1.51 6.88
N LEU A 125 9.91 -2.22 6.10
CA LEU A 125 9.51 -3.52 5.54
C LEU A 125 9.48 -4.65 6.58
N GLU A 126 10.36 -4.63 7.59
CA GLU A 126 10.38 -5.63 8.66
C GLU A 126 9.15 -5.50 9.58
N ASP A 127 8.73 -4.27 9.92
CA ASP A 127 7.48 -4.04 10.68
C ASP A 127 6.24 -4.38 9.85
N THR A 128 6.27 -4.18 8.53
CA THR A 128 5.20 -4.62 7.62
C THR A 128 5.12 -6.15 7.54
N GLU A 129 6.25 -6.81 7.33
CA GLU A 129 6.40 -8.27 7.35
C GLU A 129 5.86 -8.86 8.67
N ASN A 130 6.26 -8.31 9.81
CA ASN A 130 5.77 -8.72 11.14
C ASN A 130 4.27 -8.45 11.38
N ALA A 131 3.66 -7.51 10.66
CA ALA A 131 2.22 -7.22 10.75
C ALA A 131 1.37 -8.20 9.92
N PHE A 132 1.91 -8.68 8.79
CA PHE A 132 1.19 -9.54 7.85
C PHE A 132 1.63 -11.01 7.88
N SER A 133 2.67 -11.38 8.65
CA SER A 133 3.16 -12.76 8.74
C SER A 133 2.09 -13.83 9.05
N PRO A 134 1.02 -13.59 9.85
CA PRO A 134 -0.03 -14.58 10.05
C PRO A 134 -0.92 -14.87 8.83
N LEU A 135 -0.77 -14.15 7.72
CA LEU A 135 -1.48 -14.49 6.47
C LEU A 135 -1.02 -15.81 5.85
N TYR A 136 0.22 -16.25 6.14
CA TYR A 136 0.85 -17.43 5.55
C TYR A 136 1.58 -18.28 6.61
N GLU A 137 1.18 -19.54 6.76
CA GLU A 137 1.86 -20.47 7.65
C GLU A 137 3.25 -20.86 7.11
N GLY A 138 4.30 -20.64 7.91
CA GLY A 138 5.65 -21.18 7.67
C GLY A 138 6.53 -20.42 6.65
N ASN A 139 6.03 -19.37 6.01
CA ASN A 139 6.77 -18.50 5.10
C ASN A 139 6.71 -17.04 5.58
N SER A 140 7.68 -16.21 5.21
CA SER A 140 7.55 -14.76 5.31
C SER A 140 6.53 -14.23 4.30
N PHE A 141 5.77 -13.21 4.68
CA PHE A 141 4.72 -12.57 3.88
C PHE A 141 5.25 -12.09 2.53
N PHE A 142 6.36 -11.35 2.50
CA PHE A 142 6.95 -10.90 1.23
C PHE A 142 7.56 -12.02 0.39
N LYS A 143 7.98 -13.14 1.02
CA LYS A 143 8.42 -14.33 0.29
C LYS A 143 7.24 -15.03 -0.35
N ALA A 144 6.17 -15.31 0.40
CA ALA A 144 4.95 -15.91 -0.11
C ALA A 144 4.37 -15.08 -1.27
N LEU A 145 4.36 -13.75 -1.14
CA LEU A 145 3.97 -12.81 -2.20
C LEU A 145 4.87 -12.87 -3.45
N SER A 146 6.17 -13.16 -3.29
CA SER A 146 7.11 -13.34 -4.40
C SER A 146 7.03 -14.72 -5.09
N GLU A 147 6.34 -15.67 -4.45
CA GLU A 147 6.05 -17.03 -4.91
C GLU A 147 4.58 -17.18 -5.40
N TYR A 148 3.76 -16.12 -5.32
CA TYR A 148 2.32 -16.20 -5.60
C TYR A 148 1.97 -15.84 -7.05
N GLU A 149 1.55 -16.84 -7.83
CA GLU A 149 1.12 -16.66 -9.23
C GLU A 149 -0.30 -16.10 -9.35
N LEU A 150 -0.44 -14.77 -9.34
CA LEU A 150 -1.66 -14.10 -9.83
C LEU A 150 -1.58 -13.85 -11.35
N PRO A 151 -2.63 -14.18 -12.13
CA PRO A 151 -2.76 -13.73 -13.50
C PRO A 151 -3.54 -12.40 -13.55
N PHE A 152 -2.87 -11.33 -13.96
CA PHE A 152 -3.42 -9.97 -14.06
C PHE A 152 -3.05 -9.32 -15.40
N VAL A 153 -3.74 -8.24 -15.76
CA VAL A 153 -3.41 -7.44 -16.93
C VAL A 153 -2.62 -6.21 -16.50
N LEU A 154 -1.52 -5.94 -17.20
CA LEU A 154 -0.79 -4.68 -17.16
C LEU A 154 -0.95 -3.97 -18.49
N PHE A 155 -1.21 -2.66 -18.46
CA PHE A 155 -1.37 -1.85 -19.66
C PHE A 155 -0.14 -1.97 -20.58
N ARG A 156 -0.39 -2.14 -21.88
CA ARG A 156 0.61 -2.41 -22.95
C ARG A 156 1.43 -3.71 -22.84
N LYS A 157 1.54 -4.33 -21.67
CA LYS A 157 2.13 -5.68 -21.51
C LYS A 157 1.13 -6.81 -21.80
N GLY A 158 -0.17 -6.56 -21.63
CA GLY A 158 -1.23 -7.55 -21.83
C GLY A 158 -1.49 -8.40 -20.59
N ILE A 159 -1.99 -9.62 -20.79
CA ILE A 159 -2.14 -10.60 -19.70
C ILE A 159 -0.74 -11.08 -19.30
N VAL A 160 -0.42 -10.91 -18.03
CA VAL A 160 0.79 -11.42 -17.38
C VAL A 160 0.32 -12.51 -16.42
N THR A 161 0.70 -13.76 -16.70
CA THR A 161 0.21 -14.93 -15.95
C THR A 161 0.91 -15.17 -14.62
N HIS A 162 2.13 -14.63 -14.48
CA HIS A 162 2.95 -14.73 -13.28
C HIS A 162 3.61 -13.37 -13.03
N ILE A 163 3.69 -12.97 -11.77
CA ILE A 163 4.71 -12.03 -11.31
C ILE A 163 5.48 -12.73 -10.20
N SER A 164 6.81 -12.69 -10.27
CA SER A 164 7.59 -12.55 -9.06
C SER A 164 7.92 -11.07 -8.84
N LEU A 165 8.02 -10.64 -7.60
CA LEU A 165 8.51 -9.29 -7.26
C LEU A 165 9.92 -9.04 -7.83
N ILE A 166 10.69 -10.13 -7.99
CA ILE A 166 12.02 -10.17 -8.59
C ILE A 166 11.99 -9.80 -10.10
N GLU A 167 10.87 -10.03 -10.79
CA GLU A 167 10.67 -9.66 -12.21
C GLU A 167 10.20 -8.21 -12.39
N LEU A 168 9.66 -7.58 -11.33
CA LEU A 168 9.41 -6.14 -11.30
C LEU A 168 10.72 -5.37 -11.08
N ASP A 169 11.46 -5.72 -10.02
CA ASP A 169 12.81 -5.24 -9.75
C ASP A 169 13.51 -6.24 -8.83
N GLN A 170 14.65 -6.78 -9.27
CA GLN A 170 15.41 -7.78 -8.49
C GLN A 170 15.84 -7.25 -7.11
N ASN A 171 15.95 -5.93 -6.94
CA ASN A 171 16.38 -5.26 -5.72
C ASN A 171 15.24 -4.44 -5.08
N TRP A 172 13.96 -4.75 -5.35
CA TRP A 172 12.80 -3.99 -4.85
C TRP A 172 12.82 -3.77 -3.33
N TYR A 173 13.31 -4.74 -2.55
CA TYR A 173 13.38 -4.67 -1.09
C TYR A 173 14.42 -3.65 -0.60
N GLU A 174 15.58 -3.58 -1.26
CA GLU A 174 16.59 -2.55 -0.98
C GLU A 174 16.11 -1.17 -1.45
N LEU A 175 15.51 -1.10 -2.65
CA LEU A 175 14.98 0.11 -3.25
C LEU A 175 13.94 0.81 -2.34
N ILE A 176 12.99 0.06 -1.78
CA ILE A 176 11.96 0.60 -0.88
C ILE A 176 12.55 0.99 0.49
N ASN A 177 13.46 0.21 1.07
CA ASN A 177 14.15 0.62 2.31
C ASN A 177 15.01 1.89 2.10
N THR A 178 15.67 2.01 0.96
CA THR A 178 16.39 3.24 0.56
C THR A 178 15.42 4.42 0.44
N LEU A 179 14.22 4.20 -0.12
CA LEU A 179 13.19 5.23 -0.25
C LEU A 179 12.60 5.67 1.11
N PHE A 180 12.41 4.74 2.05
CA PHE A 180 12.04 5.07 3.43
C PHE A 180 13.12 5.93 4.12
N ASN A 181 14.40 5.58 3.96
CA ASN A 181 15.51 6.36 4.51
C ASN A 181 15.61 7.76 3.87
N ILE A 182 15.42 7.87 2.55
CA ILE A 182 15.34 9.15 1.84
C ILE A 182 14.19 10.00 2.39
N ARG A 183 12.98 9.42 2.55
CA ARG A 183 11.82 10.10 3.13
C ARG A 183 12.07 10.54 4.58
N HIS A 184 12.74 9.72 5.39
CA HIS A 184 13.11 10.10 6.75
C HIS A 184 14.00 11.36 6.74
N ASN A 185 15.06 11.36 5.92
CA ASN A 185 15.99 12.49 5.83
C ASN A 185 15.31 13.76 5.30
N ILE A 186 14.47 13.66 4.26
CA ILE A 186 13.67 14.78 3.72
C ILE A 186 12.81 15.46 4.80
N VAL A 187 12.26 14.68 5.74
CA VAL A 187 11.32 15.18 6.76
C VAL A 187 12.04 15.67 8.03
N HIS A 188 13.22 15.13 8.35
CA HIS A 188 13.88 15.34 9.66
C HIS A 188 15.25 16.03 9.61
N ASP A 189 15.96 16.08 8.47
CA ASP A 189 17.21 16.82 8.32
C ASP A 189 17.08 17.97 7.32
N ALA A 190 17.00 19.20 7.83
CA ALA A 190 16.93 20.42 7.01
C ALA A 190 18.21 20.72 6.20
N ASN A 191 19.31 19.98 6.43
CA ASN A 191 20.55 20.07 5.65
C ASN A 191 20.61 19.02 4.53
N TYR A 192 19.71 18.03 4.53
CA TYR A 192 19.71 16.94 3.57
C TYR A 192 19.45 17.47 2.15
N ARG A 193 20.39 17.19 1.25
CA ARG A 193 20.26 17.51 -0.18
C ARG A 193 19.91 16.26 -0.95
N LEU A 194 18.76 16.28 -1.61
CA LEU A 194 18.32 15.16 -2.43
C LEU A 194 19.14 15.09 -3.72
N GLU A 195 19.91 14.03 -3.88
CA GLU A 195 20.66 13.72 -5.10
C GLU A 195 20.32 12.33 -5.61
N LEU A 196 19.31 12.25 -6.48
CA LEU A 196 18.86 11.01 -7.11
C LEU A 196 19.00 11.05 -8.63
N THR A 197 19.07 9.86 -9.24
CA THR A 197 18.97 9.67 -10.68
C THR A 197 17.51 9.52 -11.11
N SER A 198 17.21 9.83 -12.38
CA SER A 198 15.89 9.57 -12.96
C SER A 198 15.55 8.07 -13.01
N ASP A 199 16.56 7.20 -13.18
CA ASP A 199 16.42 5.74 -13.07
C ASP A 199 15.89 5.32 -11.71
N PHE A 200 16.54 5.76 -10.63
CA PHE A 200 16.12 5.44 -9.27
C PHE A 200 14.69 5.91 -9.00
N ILE A 201 14.36 7.14 -9.39
CA ILE A 201 13.01 7.70 -9.19
C ILE A 201 11.96 6.88 -9.96
N SER A 202 12.21 6.55 -11.23
CA SER A 202 11.30 5.77 -12.09
C SER A 202 11.05 4.35 -11.55
N ARG A 203 12.11 3.69 -11.06
CA ARG A 203 12.01 2.35 -10.45
C ARG A 203 11.29 2.40 -9.11
N ALA A 204 11.65 3.35 -8.25
CA ALA A 204 11.02 3.56 -6.95
C ALA A 204 9.51 3.88 -7.09
N GLU A 205 9.16 4.78 -8.00
CA GLU A 205 7.79 5.09 -8.39
C GLU A 205 7.05 3.83 -8.86
N SER A 206 7.64 3.07 -9.79
CA SER A 206 7.02 1.85 -10.34
C SER A 206 6.70 0.82 -9.25
N ILE A 207 7.64 0.53 -8.33
CA ILE A 207 7.40 -0.40 -7.22
C ILE A 207 6.40 0.17 -6.21
N CYS A 208 6.51 1.45 -5.82
CA CYS A 208 5.57 2.07 -4.90
C CYS A 208 4.13 2.10 -5.42
N ILE A 209 3.90 2.14 -6.73
CA ILE A 209 2.57 2.07 -7.33
C ILE A 209 2.08 0.62 -7.47
N VAL A 210 2.92 -0.28 -8.00
CA VAL A 210 2.51 -1.63 -8.43
C VAL A 210 2.43 -2.63 -7.27
N LEU A 211 3.39 -2.62 -6.34
CA LEU A 211 3.47 -3.62 -5.26
C LEU A 211 2.26 -3.55 -4.30
N PRO A 212 1.81 -2.39 -3.80
CA PRO A 212 0.58 -2.28 -3.01
C PRO A 212 -0.63 -2.94 -3.70
N GLN A 213 -0.84 -2.67 -4.99
CA GLN A 213 -1.98 -3.20 -5.75
C GLN A 213 -1.92 -4.72 -5.90
N ILE A 214 -0.73 -5.30 -6.10
CA ILE A 214 -0.57 -6.76 -6.14
C ILE A 214 -0.96 -7.37 -4.80
N VAL A 215 -0.52 -6.80 -3.67
CA VAL A 215 -0.96 -7.25 -2.34
C VAL A 215 -2.48 -7.14 -2.23
N GLY A 216 -3.10 -6.07 -2.74
CA GLY A 216 -4.55 -5.86 -2.71
C GLY A 216 -5.30 -6.95 -3.47
N GLN A 217 -4.81 -7.33 -4.66
CA GLN A 217 -5.33 -8.49 -5.37
C GLN A 217 -5.16 -9.78 -4.54
N PHE A 218 -4.09 -9.89 -3.71
CA PHE A 218 -3.61 -11.16 -3.11
C PHE A 218 -3.84 -11.62 -1.51
N VAL A 219 -4.82 -10.62 -1.26
CA VAL A 219 -5.79 -10.15 -0.20
C VAL A 219 -7.22 -10.41 -0.68
N SER A 220 -7.70 -9.66 -1.69
CA SER A 220 -9.11 -9.69 -2.08
C SER A 220 -9.55 -11.07 -2.57
N GLU A 221 -8.65 -11.88 -3.11
CA GLU A 221 -8.96 -13.27 -3.49
C GLU A 221 -9.23 -14.19 -2.29
N LYS A 222 -8.43 -14.11 -1.21
CA LYS A 222 -8.58 -14.93 0.00
C LYS A 222 -9.77 -14.52 0.85
N TYR A 223 -10.05 -13.21 0.92
CA TYR A 223 -11.07 -12.65 1.82
C TYR A 223 -12.39 -12.29 1.13
N GLY A 224 -12.48 -12.42 -0.19
CA GLY A 224 -13.73 -12.18 -0.93
C GLY A 224 -14.12 -10.70 -0.98
N VAL A 225 -13.15 -9.82 -1.17
CA VAL A 225 -13.32 -8.37 -1.21
C VAL A 225 -13.43 -7.89 -2.66
N GLU A 226 -13.96 -6.69 -2.88
CA GLU A 226 -13.88 -6.07 -4.21
C GLU A 226 -12.42 -5.92 -4.68
N ARG A 227 -12.19 -6.19 -5.96
CA ARG A 227 -10.93 -5.91 -6.66
C ARG A 227 -11.16 -5.46 -8.10
N PRO A 228 -10.30 -4.57 -8.65
CA PRO A 228 -10.38 -4.20 -10.05
C PRO A 228 -9.96 -5.36 -10.93
N VAL A 229 -10.76 -5.67 -11.95
CA VAL A 229 -10.52 -6.72 -12.95
C VAL A 229 -10.78 -6.21 -14.36
N VAL A 230 -10.16 -6.84 -15.35
CA VAL A 230 -10.45 -6.56 -16.77
C VAL A 230 -11.62 -7.41 -17.24
N ASP A 231 -12.67 -6.74 -17.67
CA ASP A 231 -13.69 -7.32 -18.54
C ASP A 231 -13.19 -7.24 -19.99
N ILE A 232 -12.63 -8.36 -20.47
CA ILE A 232 -12.07 -8.49 -21.81
C ILE A 232 -13.15 -8.37 -22.90
N GLU A 233 -14.39 -8.79 -22.61
CA GLU A 233 -15.49 -8.76 -23.59
C GLU A 233 -15.98 -7.32 -23.87
N HIS A 234 -15.85 -6.43 -22.89
CA HIS A 234 -16.26 -5.02 -23.00
C HIS A 234 -15.08 -4.04 -23.15
N GLY A 235 -13.83 -4.48 -22.92
CA GLY A 235 -12.66 -3.62 -22.90
C GLY A 235 -12.62 -2.63 -21.72
N THR A 236 -13.25 -2.99 -20.59
CA THR A 236 -13.44 -2.10 -19.43
C THR A 236 -12.85 -2.70 -18.16
N ILE A 237 -12.30 -1.86 -17.28
CA ILE A 237 -12.02 -2.27 -15.89
C ILE A 237 -13.33 -2.22 -15.09
N LYS A 238 -13.62 -3.27 -14.31
CA LYS A 238 -14.79 -3.36 -13.42
C LYS A 238 -14.35 -3.77 -12.01
N LYS A 239 -15.14 -3.43 -10.99
CA LYS A 239 -15.02 -4.00 -9.64
C LYS A 239 -15.70 -5.38 -9.66
N ILE A 240 -15.10 -6.41 -9.04
CA ILE A 240 -15.80 -7.66 -8.68
C ILE A 240 -15.43 -8.11 -7.27
N VAL A 241 -16.39 -8.74 -6.60
CA VAL A 241 -16.20 -9.62 -5.43
C VAL A 241 -15.65 -10.97 -5.90
N SER A 242 -14.99 -11.75 -5.04
CA SER A 242 -14.51 -13.09 -5.43
C SER A 242 -15.67 -14.09 -5.70
N GLY A 243 -15.35 -15.20 -6.36
CA GLY A 243 -16.32 -16.19 -6.85
C GLY A 243 -16.80 -15.95 -8.29
N ASP A 244 -16.79 -14.69 -8.76
CA ASP A 244 -17.19 -14.32 -10.11
C ASP A 244 -16.02 -14.47 -11.14
N VAL A 245 -15.30 -15.60 -11.04
CA VAL A 245 -13.91 -15.76 -11.54
C VAL A 245 -13.82 -16.11 -13.04
N ASP A 246 -14.87 -16.65 -13.64
CA ASP A 246 -14.84 -17.11 -15.03
C ASP A 246 -14.46 -15.98 -16.02
N LYS A 247 -13.24 -16.08 -16.55
CA LYS A 247 -12.56 -15.16 -17.51
C LYS A 247 -12.10 -13.79 -16.98
N LYS A 248 -12.14 -13.49 -15.67
CA LYS A 248 -11.82 -12.15 -15.14
C LYS A 248 -10.43 -12.08 -14.49
N PHE A 249 -9.49 -11.45 -15.18
CA PHE A 249 -8.13 -11.21 -14.70
C PHE A 249 -8.05 -9.97 -13.81
N GLY A 250 -7.20 -9.98 -12.78
CA GLY A 250 -6.91 -8.79 -11.97
C GLY A 250 -6.39 -7.63 -12.83
N TYR A 251 -6.64 -6.38 -12.41
CA TYR A 251 -5.97 -5.21 -12.99
C TYR A 251 -5.01 -4.59 -11.98
N VAL A 252 -3.86 -4.12 -12.47
CA VAL A 252 -2.91 -3.32 -11.70
C VAL A 252 -2.55 -2.09 -12.53
N PHE A 253 -2.92 -0.92 -12.02
CA PHE A 253 -2.65 0.36 -12.68
C PHE A 253 -1.15 0.65 -12.63
N THR A 254 -0.54 0.84 -13.79
CA THR A 254 0.85 1.30 -13.93
C THR A 254 0.94 2.82 -13.79
N VAL A 255 2.18 3.32 -13.67
CA VAL A 255 2.48 4.75 -13.82
C VAL A 255 1.92 5.31 -15.14
N GLN A 256 2.00 4.53 -16.22
CA GLN A 256 1.54 4.92 -17.55
C GLN A 256 0.00 5.01 -17.62
N ASP A 257 -0.73 4.14 -16.92
CA ASP A 257 -2.20 4.27 -16.75
C ASP A 257 -2.53 5.59 -16.06
N MET A 258 -1.89 5.87 -14.91
CA MET A 258 -2.18 7.06 -14.12
C MET A 258 -1.92 8.37 -14.90
N ILE A 259 -0.91 8.39 -15.78
CA ILE A 259 -0.60 9.54 -16.63
C ILE A 259 -1.55 9.66 -17.84
N ALA A 260 -2.11 8.55 -18.34
CA ALA A 260 -2.92 8.54 -19.56
C ALA A 260 -4.22 9.36 -19.44
N LYS A 261 -4.78 9.49 -18.22
CA LYS A 261 -5.97 10.31 -17.90
C LYS A 261 -7.22 9.94 -18.75
N ASP A 262 -7.26 8.72 -19.28
CA ASP A 262 -8.32 8.15 -20.13
C ASP A 262 -9.31 7.25 -19.38
N TRP A 263 -9.05 6.98 -18.10
CA TRP A 263 -9.91 6.25 -17.17
C TRP A 263 -10.67 7.18 -16.22
N ILE A 264 -11.78 6.69 -15.69
CA ILE A 264 -12.58 7.34 -14.63
C ILE A 264 -12.90 6.26 -13.59
N ILE A 265 -12.44 6.41 -12.35
CA ILE A 265 -13.02 5.66 -11.23
C ILE A 265 -14.46 6.15 -11.08
N LYS A 266 -15.41 5.22 -11.16
CA LYS A 266 -16.80 5.44 -10.83
C LYS A 266 -17.08 4.73 -9.51
N ASP A 267 -17.87 5.40 -8.69
CA ASP A 267 -18.42 4.85 -7.45
C ASP A 267 -19.50 3.82 -7.79
#